data_AF-A0A174HAU8-F1
#
_entry.id   AF-A0A174HAU8-F1
#
_cell.length_a   1.000
_cell.length_b   1.000
_cell.length_c   1.000
_cell.angle_alpha   90.00
_cell.angle_beta   90.00
_cell.angle_gamma   90.00
#
_symmetry.space_group_name_H-M   'P 1'
#
loop_
_entity.id
_entity.type
_entity.pdbx_description
1 polymer ?
#
loop_
_entity_poly.entity_id
_entity_poly.type
_entity_poly.pdbx_seq_one_letter_code
_entity_poly.pdbx_strand_id
1 'polypeptide(L)' 'MVKWKRRIPKNALTDAEVKMTGYLSEKKYPESFRLIRYYDEEDDREFTFLTNTTHISALNIANLYKKRWLVEYSSNG' A
#
# COMPACT_ATOMS: atom_id res chain seq x y z
N MET A 1 2.44 9.01 -14.85
CA MET A 1 3.91 9.11 -14.78
C MET A 1 4.33 8.48 -13.46
N VAL A 2 5.03 7.33 -13.49
CA VAL A 2 5.35 6.55 -12.28
C VAL A 2 6.72 6.98 -11.76
N LYS A 3 6.79 7.47 -10.51
CA LYS A 3 8.05 7.82 -9.83
C LYS A 3 8.41 6.73 -8.82
N TRP A 4 9.58 6.14 -8.98
CA TRP A 4 10.08 5.03 -8.14
C TRP A 4 10.96 5.55 -7.01
N LYS A 5 10.76 5.08 -5.77
CA LYS A 5 11.68 5.37 -4.64
C LYS A 5 12.91 4.45 -4.66
N ARG A 6 14.10 5.03 -4.49
CA ARG A 6 15.41 4.40 -4.72
C ARG A 6 15.92 3.51 -3.56
N ARG A 7 15.21 3.44 -2.43
CA ARG A 7 15.54 2.57 -1.28
C ARG A 7 14.27 1.89 -0.79
N ILE A 8 14.09 0.64 -1.18
CA ILE A 8 12.94 -0.18 -0.81
C ILE A 8 13.43 -1.20 0.23
N PRO A 9 12.78 -1.32 1.40
CA PRO A 9 13.12 -2.35 2.39
C PRO A 9 12.90 -3.75 1.82
N LYS A 10 13.62 -4.75 2.34
CA LYS A 10 13.72 -6.12 1.78
C LYS A 10 12.37 -6.77 1.42
N ASN A 11 11.32 -6.48 2.20
CA ASN A 11 10.00 -7.09 2.06
C ASN A 11 9.01 -6.20 1.27
N ALA A 12 9.37 -4.95 0.96
CA ALA A 12 8.59 -4.13 0.05
C ALA A 12 9.08 -4.38 -1.38
N LEU A 13 8.18 -4.83 -2.24
CA LEU A 13 8.45 -5.11 -3.64
C LEU A 13 8.34 -3.85 -4.50
N THR A 14 7.45 -2.93 -4.12
CA THR A 14 7.20 -1.71 -4.89
C THR A 14 6.71 -0.59 -3.98
N ASP A 15 7.18 0.62 -4.26
CA ASP A 15 6.67 1.86 -3.68
C ASP A 15 6.63 2.92 -4.79
N ALA A 16 5.43 3.17 -5.30
CA ALA A 16 5.20 4.00 -6.48
C ALA A 16 4.06 4.99 -6.27
N GLU A 17 4.22 6.21 -6.76
CA GLU A 17 3.12 7.17 -6.85
C GLU A 17 2.32 6.92 -8.13
N VAL A 18 1.00 6.75 -7.99
CA VAL A 18 0.06 6.46 -9.07
C VAL A 18 -1.07 7.49 -9.07
N LYS A 19 -1.47 7.95 -10.26
CA LYS A 19 -2.63 8.82 -10.44
C LYS A 19 -3.70 8.05 -11.20
N MET A 20 -4.96 8.19 -10.81
CA MET A 20 -6.05 7.59 -11.56
C MET A 20 -6.19 8.31 -12.91
N THR A 21 -6.16 7.54 -14.01
CA THR A 21 -6.23 8.06 -15.39
C THR A 21 -7.60 7.87 -16.04
N GLY A 22 -8.54 7.21 -15.35
CA GLY A 22 -9.90 7.04 -15.85
C GLY A 22 -10.69 8.34 -15.73
N TYR A 23 -11.44 8.73 -16.76
CA TYR A 23 -12.15 10.01 -16.85
C TYR A 23 -13.03 10.34 -15.61
N LEU A 24 -13.81 9.37 -15.13
CA LEU A 24 -14.64 9.55 -13.93
C LEU A 24 -13.82 9.49 -12.63
N SER A 25 -12.79 8.66 -12.61
CA SER A 25 -11.95 8.42 -11.44
C SER A 25 -11.00 9.58 -11.16
N GLU A 26 -10.45 10.21 -12.21
CA GLU A 26 -9.64 11.42 -12.11
C GLU A 26 -10.47 12.61 -11.61
N LYS A 27 -11.73 12.71 -12.04
CA LYS A 27 -12.62 13.79 -11.60
C LYS A 27 -13.08 13.63 -10.14
N LYS A 28 -13.25 12.39 -9.68
CA LYS A 28 -13.61 12.09 -8.28
C LYS A 28 -12.41 12.07 -7.33
N TYR A 29 -11.25 11.69 -7.84
CA TYR A 29 -10.02 11.55 -7.08
C TYR A 29 -8.88 12.24 -7.84
N PRO A 30 -8.82 13.59 -7.80
CA PRO A 30 -7.81 14.36 -8.51
C PRO A 30 -6.40 14.19 -7.90
N GLU A 31 -6.32 13.71 -6.67
CA GLU A 31 -5.08 13.55 -5.91
C GLU A 31 -4.28 12.31 -6.34
N SER A 32 -2.95 12.40 -6.18
CA SER A 32 -2.06 11.26 -6.35
C SER A 32 -2.25 10.26 -5.22
N PHE A 33 -2.26 8.98 -5.58
CA PHE A 33 -2.19 7.87 -4.66
C PHE A 33 -0.79 7.29 -4.66
N ARG A 34 -0.55 6.43 -3.69
CA ARG A 34 0.67 5.65 -3.56
C ARG A 34 0.30 4.18 -3.52
N LEU A 35 0.91 3.43 -4.41
CA LEU A 35 0.80 1.99 -4.52
C LEU A 35 2.02 1.35 -3.88
N ILE A 36 1.77 0.50 -2.89
CA ILE A 36 2.80 -0.24 -2.17
C ILE A 36 2.54 -1.73 -2.37
N ARG A 37 3.54 -2.46 -2.88
CA ARG A 37 3.52 -3.93 -2.89
C ARG A 37 4.44 -4.42 -1.79
N TYR A 38 3.94 -5.32 -0.96
CA TYR A 38 4.64 -5.93 0.15
C TYR A 38 4.51 -7.44 0.05
N TYR A 39 5.61 -8.15 0.23
CA TYR A 39 5.61 -9.60 0.33
C TYR A 39 5.75 -9.98 1.79
N ASP A 40 4.77 -10.73 2.29
CA ASP A 40 4.82 -11.31 3.63
C ASP A 40 5.45 -12.70 3.53
N GLU A 41 6.70 -12.80 4.00
CA GLU A 41 7.44 -14.06 4.09
C GLU A 41 6.78 -15.03 5.10
N GLU A 42 6.03 -14.54 6.09
CA GLU A 42 5.41 -15.38 7.12
C GLU A 42 4.24 -16.19 6.58
N ASP A 43 3.39 -15.57 5.76
CA ASP A 43 2.20 -16.19 5.18
C ASP A 43 2.39 -16.62 3.71
N ASP A 44 3.60 -16.41 3.16
CA ASP A 44 3.96 -16.61 1.74
C ASP A 44 2.95 -15.93 0.79
N ARG A 45 2.67 -14.64 1.05
CA ARG A 45 1.63 -13.88 0.34
C ARG A 45 2.08 -12.50 -0.09
N GLU A 46 1.67 -12.11 -1.28
CA GLU A 46 1.82 -10.74 -1.76
C GLU A 46 0.60 -9.90 -1.40
N PHE A 47 0.86 -8.70 -0.89
CA PHE A 47 -0.13 -7.69 -0.58
C PHE A 47 0.10 -6.42 -1.38
N THR A 48 -0.99 -5.88 -1.91
CA THR A 48 -0.97 -4.61 -2.64
C THR A 48 -1.85 -3.61 -1.90
N PHE A 49 -1.24 -2.51 -1.47
CA PHE A 49 -1.90 -1.44 -0.74
C PHE A 49 -1.99 -0.20 -1.62
N LEU A 50 -3.18 0.40 -1.68
CA LEU A 50 -3.39 1.72 -2.26
C LEU A 50 -3.68 2.71 -1.13
N THR A 51 -2.89 3.77 -1.04
CA THR A 51 -3.02 4.77 0.03
C THR A 51 -2.88 6.18 -0.54
N ASN A 52 -3.60 7.15 0.02
CA ASN A 52 -3.37 8.57 -0.23
C ASN A 52 -2.24 9.13 0.67
N THR A 53 -1.70 8.33 1.59
CA THR A 53 -0.73 8.78 2.58
C THR A 53 0.70 8.70 2.05
N THR A 54 1.31 9.86 1.83
CA THR A 54 2.69 10.00 1.34
C THR A 54 3.73 10.07 2.45
N HIS A 55 3.32 10.40 3.69
CA HIS A 55 4.23 10.65 4.81
C HIS A 55 4.62 9.40 5.62
N ILE A 56 3.84 8.31 5.56
CA ILE A 56 4.12 7.06 6.28
C ILE A 56 5.00 6.13 5.43
N SER A 57 5.95 5.41 6.01
CA SER A 57 6.78 4.45 5.25
C SER A 57 5.95 3.25 4.75
N ALA A 58 6.37 2.63 3.64
CA ALA A 58 5.70 1.44 3.10
C ALA A 58 5.59 0.30 4.12
N LEU A 59 6.65 0.11 4.92
CA LEU A 59 6.71 -0.88 6.00
C LEU A 59 5.70 -0.59 7.11
N ASN A 60 5.56 0.68 7.53
CA ASN A 60 4.59 1.06 8.56
C ASN A 60 3.15 0.87 8.07
N ILE A 61 2.89 1.10 6.78
CA ILE A 61 1.58 0.82 6.17
C ILE A 61 1.29 -0.67 6.18
N ALA A 62 2.23 -1.51 5.73
CA ALA A 62 2.07 -2.97 5.79
C ALA A 62 1.81 -3.46 7.23
N ASN A 63 2.58 -2.97 8.20
CA ASN A 63 2.39 -3.30 9.62
C ASN A 63 1.04 -2.81 10.18
N LEU A 64 0.56 -1.64 9.76
CA LEU A 64 -0.73 -1.12 10.18
C LEU A 64 -1.87 -2.02 9.69
N TYR A 65 -1.83 -2.43 8.42
CA TYR A 65 -2.82 -3.33 7.84
C TYR A 65 -2.74 -4.75 8.44
N LYS A 66 -1.54 -5.26 8.72
CA LYS A 66 -1.36 -6.54 9.42
C LYS A 66 -2.00 -6.52 10.82
N LYS A 67 -1.80 -5.43 11.58
CA LYS A 67 -2.46 -5.23 12.89
C LYS A 67 -3.98 -5.09 12.77
N ARG A 68 -4.49 -4.41 11.73
CA ARG A 68 -5.92 -4.25 11.49
C ARG A 68 -6.61 -5.61 11.29
N TRP A 69 -6.02 -6.48 10.49
CA TRP A 69 -6.54 -7.84 10.28
C TRP A 69 -6.50 -8.69 11.53
N LEU A 70 -5.45 -8.58 12.35
CA LEU A 70 -5.39 -9.32 13.61
C LEU A 70 -6.57 -8.97 14.54
N VAL A 71 -7.01 -7.70 14.54
CA VAL A 71 -8.19 -7.26 15.31
C VAL A 71 -9.49 -7.84 14.72
N GLU A 72 -9.65 -7.87 13.39
CA GLU A 72 -10.84 -8.44 12.74
C GLU A 72 -10.90 -9.97 12.89
N TYR A 73 -9.75 -10.66 12.79
CA TYR A 73 -9.66 -12.10 13.04
C TYR A 73 -9.94 -12.46 14.50
N SER A 74 -9.42 -11.68 15.45
CA SER A 74 -9.60 -11.95 16.88
C SER A 74 -10.99 -11.58 17.41
N SER A 75 -11.80 -10.82 16.66
CA SER A 75 -13.16 -10.45 17.04
C SER A 75 -14.23 -11.42 16.54
N ASN A 76 -13.86 -12.42 15.73
CA ASN A 76 -14.75 -13.48 15.23
C ASN A 76 -14.58 -14.82 15.97
N GLY A 77 -13.93 -14.80 17.15
CA GLY A 77 -13.75 -15.96 18.04
C GLY A 77 -14.70 -15.96 19.23
#